data_AF-A0A6G2Q5F5-F1
#
_entry.id   AF-A0A6G2Q5F5-F1
#
_cell.length_a   1.000
_cell.length_b   1.000
_cell.length_c   1.000
_cell.angle_alpha   90.00
_cell.angle_beta   90.00
_cell.angle_gamma   90.00
#
_symmetry.space_group_name_H-M   'P 1'
#
loop_
_entity.id
_entity.type
_entity.pdbx_description
1 polymer ?
#
loop_
_entity_poly.entity_id
_entity_poly.type
_entity_poly.pdbx_seq_one_letter_code
_entity_poly.pdbx_strand_id
1 'polypeptide(L)'
;TLSPAWGIYSGYELCENTPLRQGGEEYRDSEKYQLRPRDWESAEREGRTIAPLITRLNAVRRAHPALQRLRNLRFHRTDNDAVLAYSKSTGTDTVIVVVNLDPHHAQEATVSLDMPQLGLDW
;
A
#
# COMPACT_ATOMS: atom_id res chain seq x y z
N THR A 1 -3.16 -1.89 -3.45
CA THR A 1 -3.24 -2.22 -4.90
C THR A 1 -3.50 -3.71 -5.16
N LEU A 2 -3.11 -4.63 -4.27
CA LEU A 2 -3.39 -6.07 -4.41
C LEU A 2 -4.88 -6.44 -4.43
N SER A 3 -5.66 -5.95 -3.47
CA SER A 3 -7.10 -6.26 -3.34
C SER A 3 -8.00 -5.17 -3.95
N PRO A 4 -9.15 -5.53 -4.57
CA PRO A 4 -10.17 -4.56 -4.98
C PRO A 4 -10.94 -3.95 -3.80
N ALA A 5 -10.89 -4.56 -2.60
CA ALA A 5 -11.45 -4.02 -1.37
C ALA A 5 -10.35 -3.91 -0.30
N TRP A 6 -10.24 -2.76 0.34
CA TRP A 6 -9.27 -2.49 1.40
C TRP A 6 -9.84 -1.45 2.35
N GLY A 7 -9.31 -1.40 3.57
CA GLY A 7 -9.71 -0.44 4.58
C GLY A 7 -8.58 -0.19 5.58
N ILE A 8 -8.71 0.89 6.32
CA ILE A 8 -7.83 1.29 7.41
C ILE A 8 -8.70 1.70 8.60
N TYR A 9 -8.15 1.65 9.80
CA TYR A 9 -8.79 2.17 11.00
C TYR A 9 -8.24 3.57 11.33
N SER A 10 -9.10 4.45 11.84
CA SER A 10 -8.74 5.84 12.16
C SER A 10 -7.52 5.93 13.06
N GLY A 11 -6.54 6.73 12.67
CA GLY A 11 -5.24 6.86 13.34
C GLY A 11 -4.10 6.21 12.56
N TYR A 12 -4.40 5.31 11.61
CA TYR A 12 -3.42 4.77 10.68
C TYR A 12 -2.77 5.88 9.84
N GLU A 13 -3.54 6.89 9.45
CA GLU A 13 -3.09 8.05 8.69
C GLU A 13 -2.05 8.88 9.45
N LEU A 14 -2.09 8.82 10.78
CA LEU A 14 -1.15 9.50 11.68
C LEU A 14 0.05 8.60 12.04
N CYS A 15 0.12 7.42 11.45
CA CYS A 15 1.14 6.41 11.74
C CYS A 15 1.19 6.04 13.24
N GLU A 16 0.04 6.02 13.93
CA GLU A 16 -0.04 5.51 15.30
C GLU A 16 0.44 4.05 15.31
N ASN A 17 1.49 3.76 16.08
CA ASN A 17 2.14 2.44 16.07
C ASN A 17 2.64 1.98 17.45
N THR A 18 2.26 2.67 18.53
CA THR A 18 2.76 2.37 19.88
C THR A 18 1.96 1.22 20.50
N PRO A 19 2.59 0.05 20.74
CA PRO A 19 1.89 -1.10 21.28
C PRO A 19 1.73 -0.99 22.80
N LEU A 20 0.75 -1.70 23.34
CA LEU A 20 0.53 -1.88 24.77
C LEU A 20 1.74 -2.50 25.47
N ARG A 21 2.35 -3.49 24.81
CA ARG A 21 3.56 -4.17 25.26
C ARG A 21 4.33 -4.74 24.07
N GLN A 22 5.61 -5.01 24.27
CA GLN A 22 6.44 -5.66 23.26
C GLN A 22 5.83 -7.01 22.82
N GLY A 23 5.77 -7.24 21.51
CA GLY A 23 5.20 -8.44 20.91
C GLY A 23 3.65 -8.49 20.90
N GLY A 24 2.97 -7.47 21.41
CA GLY A 24 1.51 -7.35 21.32
C GLY A 24 1.06 -6.55 20.09
N GLU A 25 -0.11 -6.88 19.56
CA GLU A 25 -0.76 -6.16 18.45
C GLU A 25 -1.78 -5.12 18.92
N GLU A 26 -2.03 -5.04 20.22
CA GLU A 26 -2.94 -4.07 20.84
C GLU A 26 -2.27 -2.71 21.03
N TYR A 27 -2.98 -1.62 20.73
CA TYR A 27 -2.54 -0.26 21.00
C TYR A 27 -2.48 0.04 22.50
N ARG A 28 -1.49 0.82 22.94
CA ARG A 28 -1.30 1.18 24.36
C ARG A 28 -2.54 1.82 24.99
N ASP A 29 -3.03 2.88 24.36
CA ASP A 29 -4.18 3.66 24.84
C ASP A 29 -5.39 3.43 23.92
N SER A 30 -5.78 2.17 23.74
CA SER A 30 -6.73 1.74 22.69
C SER A 30 -8.09 2.46 22.76
N GLU A 31 -8.51 3.01 21.63
CA GLU A 31 -9.82 3.66 21.43
C GLU A 31 -11.02 2.76 21.75
N LYS A 32 -10.83 1.43 21.74
CA LYS A 32 -11.85 0.46 22.22
C LYS A 32 -12.32 0.72 23.66
N TYR A 33 -11.48 1.35 24.49
CA TYR A 33 -11.71 1.49 25.94
C TYR A 33 -11.72 2.94 26.43
N GLN A 34 -11.41 3.90 25.55
CA GLN A 34 -11.35 5.31 25.90
C GLN A 34 -11.61 6.19 24.68
N LEU A 35 -12.09 7.41 24.91
CA LEU A 35 -12.15 8.42 23.86
C LEU A 35 -10.73 8.80 23.43
N ARG A 36 -10.51 8.89 22.12
CA ARG A 36 -9.24 9.26 21.50
C ARG A 36 -9.42 10.44 20.54
N PRO A 37 -9.59 11.68 21.05
CA PRO A 37 -9.62 12.85 20.20
C PRO A 37 -8.27 12.98 19.46
N ARG A 38 -8.33 13.35 18.18
CA ARG A 38 -7.18 13.54 17.32
C ARG A 38 -7.27 14.92 16.68
N ASP A 39 -6.16 15.65 16.67
CA ASP A 39 -6.06 16.95 16.01
C ASP A 39 -5.66 16.76 14.54
N TRP A 40 -6.68 16.60 13.69
CA TRP A 40 -6.52 16.32 12.26
C TRP A 40 -5.95 17.50 11.48
N GLU A 41 -6.41 18.71 11.80
CA GLU A 41 -5.99 19.94 11.10
C GLU A 41 -4.50 20.22 11.33
N SER A 42 -4.02 20.04 12.57
CA SER A 42 -2.60 20.20 12.86
C SER A 42 -1.75 19.12 12.20
N ALA A 43 -2.20 17.87 12.18
CA ALA A 43 -1.47 16.80 11.50
C ALA A 43 -1.32 17.05 10.00
N GLU A 44 -2.36 17.57 9.33
CA GLU A 44 -2.31 17.94 7.92
C GLU A 44 -1.38 19.13 7.68
N ARG A 45 -1.55 20.21 8.45
CA ARG A 45 -0.72 21.43 8.34
C ARG A 45 0.77 21.17 8.55
N GLU A 46 1.10 20.23 9.43
CA GLU A 46 2.48 19.86 9.77
C GLU A 46 3.05 18.73 8.89
N GLY A 47 2.27 18.18 7.96
CA GLY A 47 2.70 17.08 7.10
C GLY A 47 2.97 15.77 7.85
N ARG A 48 2.39 15.58 9.04
CA ARG A 48 2.56 14.37 9.88
C ARG A 48 1.53 13.28 9.58
N THR A 49 0.84 13.39 8.45
CA THR A 49 -0.19 12.44 8.01
C THR A 49 0.11 11.90 6.63
N ILE A 50 -0.17 10.61 6.42
CA ILE A 50 -0.14 9.96 5.12
C ILE A 50 -1.50 10.02 4.39
N ALA A 51 -2.45 10.80 4.88
CA ALA A 51 -3.74 11.03 4.22
C ALA A 51 -3.61 11.47 2.73
N PRO A 52 -2.62 12.30 2.32
CA PRO A 52 -2.39 12.59 0.90
C PRO A 52 -2.04 11.35 0.07
N LEU A 53 -1.21 10.45 0.60
CA LEU A 53 -0.87 9.18 -0.06
C LEU A 53 -2.10 8.29 -0.20
N ILE A 54 -2.90 8.14 0.85
CA ILE A 54 -4.15 7.37 0.84
C ILE A 54 -5.14 7.94 -0.19
N THR A 55 -5.27 9.27 -0.24
CA THR A 55 -6.08 9.98 -1.23
C THR A 55 -5.61 9.66 -2.64
N ARG A 56 -4.29 9.73 -2.89
CA ARG A 56 -3.71 9.41 -4.20
C ARG A 56 -3.93 7.94 -4.58
N LEU A 57 -3.74 7.01 -3.65
CA LEU A 57 -4.00 5.58 -3.86
C LEU A 57 -5.45 5.32 -4.26
N ASN A 58 -6.41 5.96 -3.58
CA ASN A 58 -7.82 5.84 -3.92
C ASN A 58 -8.16 6.49 -5.27
N ALA A 59 -7.54 7.61 -5.61
CA ALA A 59 -7.69 8.22 -6.93
C ALA A 59 -7.17 7.29 -8.05
N VAL A 60 -5.98 6.71 -7.89
CA VAL A 60 -5.42 5.73 -8.84
C VAL A 60 -6.35 4.51 -8.98
N ARG A 61 -6.87 3.97 -7.88
CA ARG A 61 -7.82 2.84 -7.93
C ARG A 61 -9.13 3.14 -8.65
N ARG A 62 -9.63 4.38 -8.54
CA ARG A 62 -10.83 4.83 -9.27
C ARG A 62 -10.55 4.98 -10.77
N ALA A 63 -9.36 5.43 -11.12
CA ALA A 63 -8.94 5.65 -12.51
C ALA A 63 -8.61 4.33 -13.26
N HIS A 64 -8.18 3.29 -12.56
CA HIS A 64 -7.70 2.03 -13.17
C HIS A 64 -8.59 0.82 -12.84
N PRO A 65 -9.46 0.36 -13.77
CA PRO A 65 -10.28 -0.84 -13.61
C PRO A 65 -9.50 -2.11 -13.24
N ALA A 66 -8.24 -2.24 -13.64
CA ALA A 66 -7.40 -3.37 -13.29
C ALA A 66 -7.21 -3.53 -11.77
N LEU A 67 -7.27 -2.43 -11.01
CA LEU A 67 -7.17 -2.45 -9.55
C LEU A 67 -8.50 -2.78 -8.85
N GLN A 68 -9.60 -2.87 -9.60
CA GLN A 68 -10.95 -3.16 -9.12
C GLN A 68 -11.34 -4.64 -9.31
N ARG A 69 -10.44 -5.45 -9.89
CA ARG A 69 -10.57 -6.90 -10.04
C ARG A 69 -9.59 -7.65 -9.13
N LEU A 70 -9.84 -8.93 -8.87
CA LEU A 70 -9.00 -9.74 -7.97
C LEU A 70 -8.15 -10.78 -8.72
N ARG A 71 -8.77 -11.53 -9.63
CA ARG A 71 -8.17 -12.72 -10.28
C ARG A 71 -7.14 -12.39 -11.37
N ASN A 72 -6.92 -11.12 -11.64
CA ASN A 72 -6.08 -10.62 -12.74
C ASN A 72 -4.65 -10.26 -12.30
N LEU A 73 -4.14 -10.89 -11.25
CA LEU A 73 -2.85 -10.60 -10.64
C LEU A 73 -1.75 -11.52 -11.17
N ARG A 74 -0.58 -10.96 -11.49
CA ARG A 74 0.65 -11.70 -11.83
C ARG A 74 1.84 -11.13 -11.08
N PHE A 75 2.65 -11.99 -10.46
CA PHE A 75 3.92 -11.60 -9.86
C PHE A 75 5.03 -11.65 -10.90
N HIS A 76 5.95 -10.69 -10.83
CA HIS A 76 7.14 -10.62 -11.66
C HIS A 76 8.38 -10.87 -10.79
N ARG A 77 9.42 -11.45 -11.39
CA ARG A 77 10.63 -11.79 -10.66
C ARG A 77 11.45 -10.53 -10.37
N THR A 78 11.98 -10.44 -9.18
CA THR A 78 13.02 -9.49 -8.76
C THR A 78 14.25 -10.28 -8.31
N ASP A 79 15.42 -9.65 -8.33
CA ASP A 79 16.69 -10.22 -7.83
C ASP A 79 17.00 -9.80 -6.38
N ASN A 80 16.05 -9.13 -5.71
CA ASN A 80 16.16 -8.68 -4.32
C ASN A 80 14.91 -9.10 -3.55
N ASP A 81 15.10 -9.89 -2.49
CA ASP A 81 14.01 -10.44 -1.65
C ASP A 81 13.20 -9.34 -0.92
N ALA A 82 13.77 -8.16 -0.72
CA ALA A 82 13.07 -7.00 -0.16
C ALA A 82 12.20 -6.27 -1.19
N VAL A 83 12.32 -6.56 -2.49
CA VAL A 83 11.57 -5.87 -3.55
C VAL A 83 10.54 -6.80 -4.17
N LEU A 84 9.27 -6.42 -4.11
CA LEU A 84 8.15 -7.14 -4.70
C LEU A 84 7.66 -6.44 -5.96
N ALA A 85 7.49 -7.18 -7.07
CA ALA A 85 6.91 -6.67 -8.30
C ALA A 85 5.69 -7.49 -8.75
N TYR A 86 4.61 -6.83 -9.15
CA TYR A 86 3.42 -7.47 -9.71
C TYR A 86 2.65 -6.55 -10.65
N SER A 87 1.87 -7.15 -11.54
CA SER A 87 0.94 -6.45 -12.42
C SER A 87 -0.49 -6.91 -12.22
N LYS A 88 -1.41 -6.02 -12.58
CA LYS A 88 -2.84 -6.30 -12.72
C LYS A 88 -3.33 -5.73 -14.03
N SER A 89 -4.07 -6.52 -14.81
CA SER A 89 -4.59 -6.11 -16.13
C SER A 89 -6.08 -6.39 -16.30
N THR A 90 -6.84 -5.52 -16.95
CA THR A 90 -8.26 -5.74 -17.30
C THR A 90 -8.58 -4.98 -18.57
N GLY A 91 -8.92 -5.70 -19.65
CA GLY A 91 -9.04 -5.09 -20.97
C GLY A 91 -7.71 -4.49 -21.40
N THR A 92 -7.70 -3.22 -21.77
CA THR A 92 -6.49 -2.46 -22.15
C THR A 92 -5.80 -1.77 -20.97
N ASP A 93 -6.41 -1.77 -19.77
CA ASP A 93 -5.84 -1.15 -18.57
C ASP A 93 -4.87 -2.13 -17.89
N THR A 94 -3.62 -1.70 -17.71
CA THR A 94 -2.58 -2.47 -17.02
C THR A 94 -1.87 -1.58 -16.00
N VAL A 95 -1.74 -2.07 -14.77
CA VAL A 95 -0.99 -1.42 -13.70
C VAL A 95 0.12 -2.34 -13.25
N ILE A 96 1.35 -1.83 -13.27
CA ILE A 96 2.53 -2.50 -12.71
C ILE A 96 2.88 -1.79 -11.40
N VAL A 97 3.14 -2.57 -10.35
CA VAL A 97 3.50 -2.09 -9.02
C VAL A 97 4.82 -2.72 -8.62
N VAL A 98 5.75 -1.90 -8.13
CA VAL A 98 7.00 -2.33 -7.51
C VAL A 98 7.05 -1.73 -6.11
N VAL A 99 7.33 -2.55 -5.09
CA VAL A 99 7.28 -2.16 -3.68
C VAL A 99 8.56 -2.62 -2.98
N ASN A 100 9.26 -1.69 -2.32
CA ASN A 100 10.27 -2.02 -1.32
C ASN A 100 9.56 -2.36 0.00
N LEU A 101 9.80 -3.56 0.51
CA LEU A 101 9.26 -4.09 1.76
C LEU A 101 10.13 -3.78 2.97
N ASP A 102 11.37 -3.30 2.76
CA ASP A 102 12.24 -2.78 3.82
C ASP A 102 11.90 -1.31 4.10
N PRO A 103 11.32 -0.98 5.27
CA PRO A 103 10.95 0.39 5.62
C PRO A 103 12.12 1.25 6.10
N HIS A 104 13.32 0.68 6.25
CA HIS A 104 14.48 1.34 6.86
C HIS A 104 15.62 1.61 5.88
N HIS A 105 15.75 0.81 4.82
CA HIS A 105 16.87 0.92 3.88
C HIS A 105 16.41 1.12 2.45
N ALA A 106 17.21 1.88 1.69
CA ALA A 106 17.10 1.91 0.24
C ALA A 106 17.45 0.52 -0.32
N GLN A 107 16.66 0.06 -1.28
CA GLN A 107 16.86 -1.22 -1.96
C GLN A 107 16.98 -0.98 -3.46
N GLU A 108 17.95 -1.63 -4.08
CA GLU A 108 18.11 -1.70 -5.53
C GLU A 108 17.73 -3.10 -6.02
N ALA A 109 17.08 -3.19 -7.17
CA ALA A 109 16.70 -4.46 -7.77
C ALA A 109 16.49 -4.34 -9.29
N THR A 110 16.80 -5.42 -10.00
CA THR A 110 16.36 -5.65 -11.37
C THR A 110 14.99 -6.32 -11.37
N VAL A 111 13.97 -5.64 -11.93
CA VAL A 111 12.65 -6.23 -12.13
C VAL A 111 12.60 -6.91 -13.50
N SER A 112 12.53 -8.24 -13.52
CA SER A 112 12.34 -9.04 -14.74
C SER A 112 10.85 -9.18 -15.05
N LEU A 113 10.32 -8.31 -15.91
CA LEU A 113 8.92 -8.37 -16.34
C LEU A 113 8.68 -9.60 -17.24
N ASP A 114 7.54 -10.25 -17.02
CA ASP A 114 7.03 -11.31 -17.88
C ASP A 114 6.21 -10.64 -19.00
N MET A 115 6.89 -10.28 -20.08
CA MET A 115 6.32 -9.45 -21.16
C MET A 115 5.09 -10.10 -21.83
N PRO A 116 5.07 -11.43 -22.11
CA PRO A 116 3.87 -12.08 -22.62
C PRO A 116 2.66 -11.99 -21.69
N GLN A 117 2.83 -12.03 -20.37
CA GLN A 117 1.71 -11.82 -19.43
C GLN A 117 1.15 -10.40 -19.47
N LEU A 118 1.91 -9.45 -19.99
CA LEU A 118 1.47 -8.06 -20.22
C LEU A 118 0.89 -7.85 -21.63
N GLY A 119 0.86 -8.89 -22.48
CA GLY A 119 0.42 -8.80 -23.87
C GLY A 119 1.44 -8.13 -24.80
N LEU A 120 2.74 -8.25 -24.48
CA LEU A 120 3.86 -7.68 -25.23
C LEU A 120 4.86 -8.77 -25.65
N ASP A 121 5.67 -8.49 -26.67
CA ASP A 121 6.77 -9.35 -27.12
C ASP A 121 8.00 -9.27 -26.17
N TRP A 122 8.95 -10.19 -26.35
CA TRP A 122 10.21 -10.29 -25.57
C TRP A 122 11.30 -9.31 -26.02
#